data_AF-A0A3D1SUV9-F1
#
_entry.id   AF-A0A3D1SUV9-F1
#
_cell.length_a   1.000
_cell.length_b   1.000
_cell.length_c   1.000
_cell.angle_alpha   90.00
_cell.angle_beta   90.00
_cell.angle_gamma   90.00
#
_symmetry.space_group_name_H-M   'P 1'
#
loop_
_entity.id
_entity.type
_entity.pdbx_description
1 polymer ?
#
loop_
_entity_poly.entity_id
_entity_poly.type
_entity_poly.pdbx_seq_one_letter_code
_entity_poly.pdbx_strand_id
1 'polypeptide(L)'
;MAKEAPLTINHVFAGIAVADYDSALAWYKRFFGRPPDVTVTENESMWQGADTAWIYVVGIPTLTAIDPEFNTPANGVGFAIP
;
A
#
# COMPACT_ATOMS: atom_id res chain seq x y z
N MET A 1 -11.46 -33.83 -15.43
CA MET A 1 -10.92 -32.55 -14.93
C MET A 1 -12.08 -31.76 -14.35
N ALA A 2 -12.08 -31.45 -13.06
CA ALA A 2 -13.09 -30.56 -12.48
C ALA A 2 -12.80 -29.11 -12.89
N LYS A 3 -13.83 -28.34 -13.24
CA LYS A 3 -13.70 -26.90 -13.53
C LYS A 3 -13.52 -26.18 -12.20
N GLU A 4 -12.46 -25.39 -12.05
CA GLU A 4 -12.29 -24.53 -10.87
C GLU A 4 -13.51 -23.62 -10.70
N ALA A 5 -13.98 -23.49 -9.46
CA ALA A 5 -15.03 -22.54 -9.12
C ALA A 5 -14.54 -21.11 -9.42
N PRO A 6 -15.43 -20.20 -9.86
CA PRO A 6 -15.01 -18.84 -10.18
C PRO A 6 -14.42 -18.16 -8.94
N LEU A 7 -13.23 -17.58 -9.10
CA LEU A 7 -12.62 -16.72 -8.09
C LEU A 7 -13.37 -15.38 -8.05
N THR A 8 -13.85 -15.00 -6.86
CA THR A 8 -14.46 -13.69 -6.62
C THR A 8 -13.49 -12.83 -5.82
N ILE A 9 -13.15 -11.66 -6.36
CA ILE A 9 -12.34 -10.66 -5.66
C ILE A 9 -13.29 -9.77 -4.86
N ASN A 10 -13.23 -9.87 -3.53
CA ASN A 10 -14.09 -9.08 -2.65
C ASN A 10 -13.47 -7.75 -2.23
N HIS A 11 -12.13 -7.65 -2.20
CA HIS A 11 -11.39 -6.50 -1.70
C HIS A 11 -10.28 -6.09 -2.67
N VAL A 12 -10.04 -4.79 -2.77
CA VAL A 12 -8.98 -4.22 -3.61
C VAL A 12 -8.08 -3.32 -2.77
N PHE A 13 -6.77 -3.52 -2.90
CA PHE A 13 -5.74 -2.68 -2.32
C PHE A 13 -4.89 -2.12 -3.46
N ALA A 14 -4.90 -0.80 -3.64
CA ALA A 14 -4.12 -0.14 -4.68
C ALA A 14 -2.89 0.54 -4.06
N GLY A 15 -1.72 0.08 -4.49
CA GLY A 15 -0.43 0.53 -4.00
C GLY A 15 0.19 1.63 -4.83
N ILE A 16 0.68 2.64 -4.13
CA ILE A 16 1.33 3.78 -4.74
C ILE A 16 2.70 3.95 -4.09
N ALA A 17 3.73 3.45 -4.76
CA ALA A 17 5.11 3.71 -4.41
C ALA A 17 5.47 5.16 -4.72
N VAL A 18 6.02 5.87 -3.75
CA VAL A 18 6.43 7.28 -3.87
C VAL A 18 7.89 7.45 -3.48
N ALA A 19 8.59 8.36 -4.17
CA ALA A 19 10.01 8.62 -3.91
C ALA A 19 10.26 9.50 -2.68
N ASP A 20 9.31 10.39 -2.35
CA ASP A 20 9.32 11.23 -1.15
C ASP A 20 7.97 11.04 -0.45
N TYR A 21 8.00 10.32 0.66
CA TYR A 21 6.81 9.97 1.40
C TYR A 21 6.19 11.16 2.13
N ASP A 22 6.99 12.05 2.73
CA ASP A 22 6.45 13.18 3.50
C ASP A 22 5.70 14.15 2.59
N SER A 23 6.28 14.44 1.42
CA SER A 23 5.63 15.26 0.40
C SER A 23 4.35 14.60 -0.13
N ALA A 24 4.40 13.28 -0.39
CA ALA A 24 3.23 12.52 -0.83
C ALA A 24 2.13 12.50 0.24
N LEU A 25 2.47 12.23 1.49
CA LEU A 25 1.56 12.20 2.62
C LEU A 25 0.84 13.55 2.78
N ALA A 26 1.57 14.66 2.67
CA ALA A 26 0.97 15.98 2.70
C ALA A 26 -0.01 16.22 1.54
N TRP A 27 0.30 15.71 0.35
CA TRP A 27 -0.59 15.78 -0.82
C TRP A 27 -1.84 14.91 -0.63
N TYR A 28 -1.70 13.64 -0.24
CA TYR A 28 -2.82 12.72 -0.09
C TYR A 28 -3.75 13.10 1.06
N LYS A 29 -3.23 13.65 2.17
CA LYS A 29 -4.07 14.24 3.23
C LYS A 29 -4.98 15.35 2.70
N ARG A 30 -4.48 16.18 1.77
CA ARG A 30 -5.29 17.23 1.12
C ARG A 30 -6.28 16.64 0.13
N PHE A 31 -5.85 15.66 -0.67
CA PHE A 31 -6.72 14.97 -1.64
C PHE A 31 -7.93 14.30 -0.98
N PHE A 32 -7.72 13.56 0.12
CA PHE A 32 -8.80 12.93 0.87
C PHE A 32 -9.50 13.87 1.86
N GLY A 33 -8.92 15.04 2.13
CA GLY A 33 -9.45 16.00 3.12
C GLY A 33 -9.37 15.50 4.57
N ARG A 34 -8.59 14.45 4.85
CA ARG A 34 -8.50 13.78 6.16
C ARG A 34 -7.15 13.07 6.36
N PRO A 35 -6.74 12.82 7.62
CA PRO A 35 -5.57 11.97 7.89
C PRO A 35 -5.78 10.53 7.37
N PRO A 36 -4.69 9.75 7.24
CA PRO A 36 -4.79 8.30 7.01
C PRO A 36 -5.68 7.62 8.05
N ASP A 37 -6.36 6.55 7.65
CA ASP A 37 -7.07 5.68 8.60
C ASP A 37 -6.10 4.79 9.36
N VAL A 38 -5.02 4.38 8.69
CA VAL A 38 -3.98 3.52 9.25
C VAL A 38 -2.61 4.07 8.84
N THR A 39 -1.75 4.27 9.83
CA THR A 39 -0.30 4.43 9.62
C THR A 39 0.33 3.06 9.87
N VAL A 40 0.79 2.39 8.81
CA VAL A 40 1.35 1.03 8.89
C VAL A 40 2.77 1.10 9.45
N THR A 41 3.56 2.02 8.90
CA THR A 41 4.91 2.35 9.35
C THR A 41 5.10 3.86 9.31
N GLU A 42 6.24 4.35 9.79
CA GLU A 42 6.63 5.76 9.63
C GLU A 42 6.69 6.22 8.16
N ASN A 43 6.80 5.30 7.20
CA ASN A 43 6.94 5.55 5.77
C ASN A 43 5.81 4.94 4.93
N GLU A 44 4.69 4.55 5.56
CA GLU A 44 3.56 3.91 4.90
C GLU A 44 2.22 4.28 5.55
N SER A 45 1.27 4.74 4.74
CA SER A 45 -0.07 5.18 5.18
C SER A 45 -1.16 4.64 4.27
N MET A 46 -2.34 4.38 4.85
CA MET A 46 -3.50 3.86 4.15
C MET A 46 -4.76 4.71 4.36
N TRP A 47 -5.57 4.79 3.32
CA TRP A 47 -6.92 5.36 3.34
C TRP A 47 -7.91 4.32 2.81
N GLN A 48 -9.02 4.14 3.52
CA GLN A 48 -10.19 3.45 3.01
C GLN A 48 -11.00 4.39 2.12
N GLY A 49 -11.08 4.07 0.83
CA GLY A 49 -11.86 4.83 -0.15
C GLY A 49 -13.31 4.36 -0.25
N ALA A 50 -13.55 3.07 0.03
CA ALA A 50 -14.86 2.44 0.12
C ALA A 50 -14.77 1.22 1.05
N ASP A 51 -15.92 0.65 1.43
CA ASP A 51 -16.00 -0.49 2.35
C ASP A 51 -15.03 -1.63 2.01
N THR A 52 -14.79 -1.87 0.71
CA THR A 52 -13.92 -2.94 0.22
C THR A 52 -12.71 -2.46 -0.59
N ALA A 53 -12.40 -1.15 -0.56
CA ALA A 53 -11.34 -0.57 -1.38
C ALA A 53 -10.41 0.34 -0.58
N TRP A 54 -9.11 0.11 -0.74
CA TRP A 54 -8.06 0.78 0.01
C TRP A 54 -6.99 1.35 -0.93
N ILE A 55 -6.49 2.53 -0.57
CA ILE A 55 -5.30 3.14 -1.16
C ILE A 55 -4.19 3.09 -0.13
N TYR A 56 -3.03 2.55 -0.50
CA TYR A 56 -1.82 2.61 0.32
C TYR A 56 -0.72 3.37 -0.39
N VAL A 57 -0.07 4.27 0.35
CA VAL A 57 1.05 5.09 -0.13
C VAL A 57 2.26 4.66 0.67
N VAL A 58 3.28 4.16 -0.02
CA VAL A 58 4.51 3.65 0.60
C VAL A 58 5.70 4.39 0.02
N GLY A 59 6.54 4.95 0.89
CA GLY A 59 7.82 5.45 0.47
C GLY A 59 8.70 4.28 0.03
N ILE A 60 9.16 4.28 -1.21
CA ILE A 60 10.16 3.31 -1.65
C ILE A 60 11.53 3.83 -1.20
N PRO A 61 12.22 3.17 -0.26
CA PRO A 61 13.63 3.44 -0.11
C PRO A 61 14.30 3.07 -1.44
N THR A 62 15.19 3.92 -1.93
CA THR A 62 15.93 3.71 -3.18
C THR A 62 16.38 2.26 -3.33
N LEU A 63 16.32 1.71 -4.55
CA LEU A 63 16.56 0.32 -5.00
C LEU A 63 17.66 -0.52 -4.29
N THR A 64 18.54 0.11 -3.52
CA THR A 64 19.58 -0.51 -2.68
C THR A 64 19.09 -0.97 -1.31
N ALA A 65 17.89 -0.60 -0.87
CA ALA A 65 17.35 -1.06 0.40
C ALA A 65 16.74 -2.47 0.23
N ILE A 66 17.38 -3.43 0.89
CA ILE A 66 16.85 -4.79 1.08
C ILE A 66 15.99 -4.75 2.32
N ASP A 67 14.73 -5.17 2.18
CA ASP A 67 13.89 -5.43 3.34
C ASP A 67 14.50 -6.61 4.12
N PRO A 68 14.93 -6.43 5.39
CA PRO A 68 15.57 -7.50 6.16
C PRO A 68 14.61 -8.64 6.53
N GLU A 69 13.29 -8.42 6.49
CA GLU A 69 12.27 -9.44 6.72
C GLU A 69 12.05 -10.33 5.49
N PHE A 70 12.12 -9.75 4.28
CA PHE A 70 11.78 -10.47 3.04
C PHE A 70 12.96 -10.75 2.10
N ASN A 71 14.14 -10.17 2.35
CA ASN A 71 15.34 -10.28 1.52
C ASN A 71 15.07 -9.96 0.04
N THR A 72 14.14 -9.05 -0.22
CA THR A 72 13.76 -8.55 -1.55
C THR A 72 14.04 -7.05 -1.64
N PRO A 73 14.30 -6.51 -2.85
CA PRO A 73 14.34 -5.05 -3.04
C PRO A 73 13.01 -4.47 -2.57
N ALA A 74 13.05 -3.36 -1.83
CA ALA A 74 11.86 -2.62 -1.43
C ALA A 74 11.13 -2.07 -2.68
N ASN A 75 10.30 -2.91 -3.29
CA ASN A 75 9.61 -2.65 -4.55
C ASN A 75 8.16 -2.19 -4.32
N GLY A 76 7.81 -1.80 -3.09
CA GLY A 76 6.45 -1.41 -2.70
C GLY A 76 5.48 -2.59 -2.61
N VAL A 77 6.00 -3.82 -2.60
CA VAL A 77 5.24 -5.06 -2.43
C VAL A 77 5.69 -5.75 -1.12
N GLY A 78 5.84 -4.96 -0.05
CA GLY A 78 6.06 -5.47 1.29
C GLY A 78 4.71 -5.60 1.99
N PHE A 79 4.44 -6.80 2.49
CA PHE A 79 3.33 -7.21 3.37
C PHE A 79 2.04 -7.78 2.79
N ALA A 80 1.62 -8.80 3.52
CA ALA A 80 0.47 -9.66 3.38
C ALA A 80 -0.83 -8.86 3.48
N ILE A 81 -1.52 -8.77 2.37
CA ILE A 81 -2.99 -8.76 2.38
C ILE A 81 -3.39 -10.13 2.96
N PRO A 82 -4.16 -10.20 4.06
CA PRO A 82 -4.66 -11.49 4.58
C PRO A 82 -5.49 -12.25 3.54
#